data_AF-A0A1X2IL23-F1
#
_entry.id   AF-A0A1X2IL23-F1
#
_cell.length_a   1.000
_cell.length_b   1.000
_cell.length_c   1.000
_cell.angle_alpha   90.00
_cell.angle_beta   90.00
_cell.angle_gamma   90.00
#
_symmetry.space_group_name_H-M   'P 1'
#
loop_
_entity.id
_entity.type
_entity.pdbx_description
1 polymer ?
#
loop_
_entity_poly.entity_id
_entity_poly.type
_entity_poly.pdbx_seq_one_letter_code
_entity_poly.pdbx_strand_id
1 'polypeptide(L)'
;IRLTALEGTDGTTQKLIEYWNTSRTQIFVVCLGYAGLTTNVDDLQQFLSNHRNIKKTLVDRLPYTHEVSILDSEKVITNNNVASKFDCRTGTEQGSK
;
A
#
# COMPACT_ATOMS: atom_id res chain seq x y z
N ILE A 1 -17.48 13.39 -0.68
CA ILE A 1 -17.24 12.38 -1.74
C ILE A 1 -18.28 11.30 -1.55
N ARG A 2 -19.23 11.13 -2.48
CA ARG A 2 -20.25 10.08 -2.39
C ARG A 2 -19.72 8.88 -3.17
N LEU A 3 -19.22 7.87 -2.47
CA LEU A 3 -18.79 6.62 -3.08
C LEU A 3 -20.05 5.87 -3.50
N THR A 4 -20.31 5.79 -4.80
CA THR A 4 -21.30 4.88 -5.35
C THR A 4 -20.87 3.45 -5.04
N ALA A 5 -21.82 2.56 -4.78
CA ALA A 5 -21.52 1.14 -4.61
C ALA A 5 -20.76 0.64 -5.84
N LEU A 6 -19.62 0.00 -5.63
CA LEU A 6 -18.81 -0.57 -6.70
C LEU A 6 -19.46 -1.88 -7.13
N GLU A 7 -20.06 -1.91 -8.33
CA GLU A 7 -20.54 -3.14 -8.95
C GLU A 7 -19.37 -3.99 -9.45
N GLY A 8 -19.49 -5.33 -9.36
CA GLY A 8 -18.43 -6.25 -9.78
C GLY A 8 -17.23 -6.34 -8.82
N THR A 9 -17.44 -6.08 -7.52
CA THR A 9 -16.40 -6.19 -6.48
C THR A 9 -16.13 -7.61 -6.00
N ASP A 10 -16.78 -8.61 -6.59
CA ASP A 10 -16.53 -10.02 -6.33
C ASP A 10 -15.15 -10.43 -6.89
N GLY A 11 -14.12 -10.24 -6.08
CA GLY A 11 -12.75 -10.57 -6.40
C GLY A 11 -12.03 -11.17 -5.19
N THR A 12 -11.16 -12.14 -5.45
CA THR A 12 -10.22 -12.61 -4.43
C THR A 12 -8.92 -11.81 -4.54
N THR A 13 -8.12 -11.79 -3.48
CA THR A 13 -6.75 -11.24 -3.52
C THR A 13 -5.92 -11.90 -4.63
N GLN A 14 -6.14 -13.19 -4.89
CA GLN A 14 -5.45 -13.90 -5.98
C GLN A 14 -5.83 -13.33 -7.36
N LYS A 15 -7.10 -13.02 -7.61
CA LYS A 15 -7.53 -12.36 -8.86
C LYS A 15 -6.93 -10.96 -8.99
N LEU A 16 -6.78 -10.23 -7.89
CA LEU A 16 -6.11 -8.93 -7.88
C LEU A 16 -4.62 -9.06 -8.26
N ILE A 17 -3.92 -10.04 -7.67
CA ILE A 17 -2.51 -10.32 -7.98
C ILE A 17 -2.36 -10.77 -9.44
N GLU A 18 -3.26 -11.62 -9.94
CA GLU A 18 -3.28 -12.04 -11.34
C GLU A 18 -3.49 -10.84 -12.27
N TYR A 19 -4.43 -9.95 -11.94
CA TYR A 19 -4.64 -8.70 -12.66
C TYR A 19 -3.37 -7.83 -12.65
N TRP A 20 -2.70 -7.68 -11.52
CA TRP A 20 -1.44 -6.93 -11.45
C TRP A 20 -0.33 -7.56 -12.30
N ASN A 21 -0.25 -8.88 -12.36
CA ASN A 21 0.77 -9.56 -13.15
C ASN A 21 0.51 -9.51 -14.66
N THR A 22 -0.75 -9.47 -15.07
CA THR A 22 -1.16 -9.53 -16.48
C THR A 22 -1.42 -8.16 -17.10
N SER A 23 -1.73 -7.16 -16.27
CA SER A 23 -2.09 -5.81 -16.70
C SER A 23 -0.86 -4.96 -17.04
N ARG A 24 -0.93 -4.25 -18.17
CA ARG A 24 0.03 -3.20 -18.55
C ARG A 24 -0.34 -1.82 -17.98
N THR A 25 -1.48 -1.73 -17.29
CA THR A 25 -1.95 -0.48 -16.69
C THR A 25 -1.01 -0.07 -15.56
N GLN A 26 -0.70 1.22 -15.47
CA GLN A 26 0.04 1.77 -14.34
C GLN A 26 -0.90 1.91 -13.14
N ILE A 27 -0.49 1.36 -12.01
CA ILE A 27 -1.33 1.19 -10.82
C ILE A 27 -0.86 2.13 -9.71
N PHE A 28 -1.85 2.73 -9.04
CA PHE A 28 -1.66 3.44 -7.79
C PHE A 28 -2.29 2.61 -6.68
N VAL A 29 -1.49 2.26 -5.68
CA VAL A 29 -2.00 1.60 -4.47
C VAL A 29 -2.28 2.66 -3.43
N VAL A 30 -3.47 2.62 -2.82
CA VAL A 30 -3.86 3.50 -1.72
C VAL A 30 -3.86 2.70 -0.43
N CYS A 31 -3.14 3.17 0.57
CA CYS A 31 -3.05 2.55 1.90
C CYS A 31 -3.57 3.51 2.95
N LEU A 32 -4.34 2.99 3.92
CA LEU A 32 -4.75 3.75 5.10
C LEU A 32 -3.62 3.69 6.13
N GLY A 33 -2.81 4.75 6.18
CA GLY A 33 -1.59 4.77 6.99
C GLY A 33 -0.46 3.85 6.51
N TYR A 34 0.70 4.00 7.13
CA TYR A 34 1.91 3.26 6.73
C TYR A 34 1.83 1.77 7.04
N ALA A 35 1.02 1.36 8.03
CA ALA A 35 0.76 -0.05 8.31
C ALA A 35 -0.30 -0.69 7.39
N GLY A 36 -0.94 0.08 6.50
CA GLY A 36 -2.11 -0.35 5.73
C GLY A 36 -1.86 -1.37 4.61
N LEU A 37 -0.60 -1.75 4.37
CA LEU A 37 -0.24 -2.79 3.39
C LEU A 37 0.60 -3.89 4.05
N THR A 38 1.74 -3.50 4.63
CA THR A 38 2.60 -4.36 5.44
C THR A 38 3.45 -3.46 6.32
N THR A 39 3.88 -3.96 7.47
CA THR A 39 4.90 -3.33 8.32
C THR A 39 6.28 -3.96 8.15
N ASN A 40 6.39 -5.03 7.35
CA ASN A 40 7.66 -5.63 6.98
C ASN A 40 8.20 -4.93 5.73
N VAL A 41 9.31 -4.21 5.89
CA VAL A 41 9.95 -3.45 4.80
C VAL A 41 10.46 -4.36 3.69
N ASP A 42 11.00 -5.52 4.02
CA ASP A 42 11.52 -6.46 3.02
C ASP A 42 10.38 -7.00 2.14
N ASP A 43 9.26 -7.36 2.77
CA ASP A 43 8.05 -7.81 2.05
C ASP A 43 7.51 -6.69 1.15
N LEU A 44 7.51 -5.44 1.62
CA LEU A 44 7.08 -4.28 0.83
C LEU A 44 7.97 -4.07 -0.41
N GLN A 45 9.28 -4.09 -0.22
CA GLN A 45 10.25 -3.89 -1.30
C GLN A 45 10.19 -5.03 -2.31
N GLN A 46 10.04 -6.28 -1.83
CA GLN A 46 9.86 -7.45 -2.69
C GLN A 46 8.55 -7.35 -3.48
N PHE A 47 7.45 -6.99 -2.82
CA PHE A 47 6.14 -6.80 -3.45
C PHE A 47 6.20 -5.77 -4.58
N LEU A 48 6.75 -4.58 -4.32
CA LEU A 48 6.88 -3.53 -5.33
C LEU A 48 7.87 -3.89 -6.45
N SER A 49 8.89 -4.69 -6.14
CA SER A 49 9.85 -5.18 -7.13
C SER A 49 9.24 -6.21 -8.07
N ASN A 50 8.36 -7.08 -7.57
CA ASN A 50 7.65 -8.09 -8.34
C ASN A 50 6.54 -7.49 -9.21
N HIS A 51 5.91 -6.41 -8.76
CA HIS A 51 4.79 -5.75 -9.45
C HIS A 51 5.18 -4.35 -9.95
N ARG A 52 6.06 -4.29 -10.96
CA ARG A 52 6.62 -3.03 -11.51
C ARG A 52 5.59 -2.09 -12.15
N ASN A 53 4.37 -2.57 -12.38
CA ASN A 53 3.25 -1.75 -12.85
C ASN A 53 2.65 -0.89 -11.72
N ILE A 54 2.88 -1.23 -10.45
CA ILE A 54 2.62 -0.33 -9.32
C ILE A 54 3.65 0.78 -9.35
N LYS A 55 3.21 2.00 -9.67
CA LYS A 55 4.10 3.16 -9.86
C LYS A 55 4.20 4.01 -8.62
N LYS A 56 3.10 4.15 -7.89
CA LYS A 56 3.05 4.97 -6.69
C LYS A 56 2.19 4.32 -5.61
N THR A 57 2.58 4.57 -4.37
CA THR A 57 1.81 4.26 -3.18
C THR A 57 1.36 5.57 -2.55
N LEU A 58 0.05 5.77 -2.47
CA LEU A 58 -0.57 6.87 -1.74
C LEU A 58 -0.90 6.39 -0.34
N VAL A 59 -0.33 7.04 0.66
CA VAL A 59 -0.59 6.77 2.08
C VAL A 59 -1.54 7.86 2.57
N ASP A 60 -2.81 7.50 2.71
CA ASP A 60 -3.84 8.38 3.25
C ASP A 60 -3.74 8.39 4.77
N ARG A 61 -3.38 9.54 5.34
CA ARG A 61 -3.36 9.81 6.77
C ARG A 61 -4.20 11.03 7.10
N LEU A 62 -5.10 11.46 6.21
CA LEU A 62 -6.00 12.59 6.42
C LEU A 62 -6.80 12.48 7.73
N PRO A 63 -7.33 11.30 8.11
CA PRO A 63 -8.13 11.19 9.34
C PRO A 63 -7.36 11.44 10.63
N TYR A 64 -6.03 11.25 10.61
CA TYR A 64 -5.21 11.29 11.83
C TYR A 64 -4.24 12.47 11.87
N THR A 65 -3.74 12.89 10.70
CA THR A 65 -2.65 13.87 10.58
C THR A 65 -2.91 14.96 9.56
N HIS A 66 -4.05 14.91 8.85
CA HIS A 66 -4.37 15.82 7.73
C HIS A 66 -3.33 15.79 6.58
N GLU A 67 -2.57 14.71 6.48
CA GLU A 67 -1.54 14.54 5.45
C GLU A 67 -1.85 13.38 4.50
N VAL A 68 -1.47 13.57 3.24
CA VAL A 68 -1.38 12.50 2.24
C VAL A 68 0.06 12.41 1.77
N SER A 69 0.62 11.21 1.73
CA SER A 69 1.98 10.99 1.24
C SER A 69 1.94 10.17 -0.04
N ILE A 70 2.49 10.70 -1.13
CA ILE A 70 2.60 9.99 -2.41
C ILE A 70 4.05 9.56 -2.59
N LEU A 71 4.29 8.26 -2.64
CA LEU A 71 5.62 7.66 -2.70
C LEU A 71 5.82 6.95 -4.04
N ASP A 72 6.92 7.25 -4.73
CA ASP A 72 7.32 6.50 -5.92
C ASP A 72 7.79 5.10 -5.52
N SER A 73 7.28 4.06 -6.17
CA SER A 73 7.66 2.67 -5.86
C SER A 73 9.16 2.44 -6.03
N GLU A 74 9.79 3.05 -7.03
CA GLU A 74 11.24 2.99 -7.23
C GLU A 74 12.03 3.60 -6.05
N LYS A 75 11.53 4.67 -5.45
CA LYS A 75 12.16 5.27 -4.26
C LYS A 75 11.95 4.40 -3.02
N VAL A 76 10.78 3.77 -2.87
CA VAL A 76 10.53 2.82 -1.77
C VAL A 76 11.47 1.61 -1.88
N ILE A 77 11.73 1.12 -3.09
CA ILE A 77 12.63 -0.01 -3.33
C ILE A 77 14.11 0.36 -3.08
N THR A 78 14.53 1.56 -3.51
CA THR A 78 15.97 1.93 -3.51
C THR A 78 16.42 2.73 -2.29
N ASN A 79 15.50 3.41 -1.60
CA ASN A 79 15.82 4.28 -0.48
C ASN A 79 15.19 3.78 0.83
N ASN A 80 16.04 3.20 1.68
CA ASN A 80 15.63 2.67 2.98
C ASN A 80 15.01 3.71 3.91
N ASN A 81 15.33 5.01 3.77
CA ASN A 81 14.69 6.06 4.57
C ASN A 81 13.23 6.32 4.17
N VAL A 82 12.87 6.01 2.91
CA VAL A 82 11.48 6.09 2.45
C VAL A 82 10.74 4.82 2.88
N ALA A 83 11.39 3.67 2.75
CA ALA A 83 10.84 2.37 3.11
C ALA A 83 10.61 2.23 4.63
N SER A 84 11.50 2.76 5.46
CA SER A 84 11.40 2.71 6.93
C SER A 84 10.17 3.41 7.49
N LYS A 85 9.49 4.27 6.72
CA LYS A 85 8.21 4.84 7.12
C LYS A 85 7.13 3.76 7.33
N PHE A 86 7.25 2.62 6.63
CA PHE A 86 6.39 1.45 6.77
C PHE A 86 6.80 0.56 7.94
N ASP A 87 8.01 0.72 8.49
CA ASP A 87 8.45 0.07 9.73
C ASP A 87 7.87 0.80 10.94
N CYS A 88 6.55 0.85 11.00
CA CYS A 88 5.81 1.47 12.09
C CYS A 88 5.21 0.42 13.02
N ARG A 89 5.92 -0.70 13.24
CA ARG A 89 5.56 -1.68 14.28
C ARG A 89 5.59 -0.99 15.65
N THR A 90 4.48 -0.39 16.03
CA THR A 90 4.16 -0.20 17.44
C THR A 90 3.88 -1.60 18.00
N GLY A 91 4.40 -1.90 19.19
CA GLY A 91 4.13 -3.19 19.84
C GLY A 91 2.63 -3.51 19.85
N THR A 92 2.28 -4.79 20.00
CA THR A 92 0.90 -5.27 19.99
C THR A 92 0.00 -4.28 20.75
N GLU A 93 -0.92 -3.61 20.04
CA GLU A 93 -1.98 -2.85 20.68
C GLU A 93 -2.76 -3.87 21.50
N GLN A 94 -2.48 -3.91 22.80
CA GLN A 94 -3.17 -4.82 23.71
C GLN A 94 -4.63 -4.39 23.70
N GLY A 95 -5.48 -5.16 23.02
CA GLY A 95 -6.92 -5.01 23.13
C GLY A 95 -7.28 -4.97 24.61
N SER A 96 -8.13 -4.02 25.00
CA SER A 96 -8.54 -3.79 26.38
C SER A 96 -8.86 -5.12 27.09
N LYS A 97 -8.41 -5.25 28.33
CA LYS A 97 -8.78 -6.35 29.23
C LYS A 97 -10.29 -6.37 29.49
#